data_AF-A0A9D3W595-F1
#
_entry.id   AF-A0A9D3W595-F1
#
_cell.length_a   1.000
_cell.length_b   1.000
_cell.length_c   1.000
_cell.angle_alpha   90.00
_cell.angle_beta   90.00
_cell.angle_gamma   90.00
#
_symmetry.space_group_name_H-M   'P 1'
#
loop_
_entity.id
_entity.type
_entity.pdbx_description
1 polymer ?
#
loop_
_entity_poly.entity_id
_entity_poly.type
_entity_poly.pdbx_seq_one_letter_code
_entity_poly.pdbx_strand_id
1 'polypeptide(L)'
;MKEYFTDFEMTLKFCTALKDCLQHAPHNHGIIESALICYDEEDKLEVGTVEKNSVKALEELRRFKAVEELFVEEFLELKRMAHRRYESMQGKVHAWKKKLEKNVESWETRRRLSITLFVAAFILLVVFSVVELIIFAKPVITALASVLTSAIVPVETWCSKCWKRNKEKIKMKKLTIIMYIYGSSATTIWMHVQQLEIKKKSLLHSVDYVVTEGYTLKVGMDDINEKLKLVTPTVTDLLRETDEWSRKFRTD
;
A
#
# COMPACT_ATOMS: atom_id res chain seq x y z
N MET A 1 -11.72 10.40 6.21
CA MET A 1 -11.80 9.00 6.70
C MET A 1 -12.59 8.15 5.72
N LYS A 2 -13.83 8.52 5.32
CA LYS A 2 -14.55 7.81 4.23
C LYS A 2 -13.75 7.74 2.92
N GLU A 3 -13.18 8.84 2.45
CA GLU A 3 -12.30 8.84 1.24
C GLU A 3 -11.08 7.91 1.37
N TYR A 4 -10.58 7.68 2.58
CA TYR A 4 -9.46 6.77 2.81
C TYR A 4 -9.90 5.31 2.66
N PHE A 5 -11.10 4.97 3.16
CA PHE A 5 -11.68 3.64 2.93
C PHE A 5 -11.95 3.38 1.44
N THR A 6 -12.32 4.42 0.67
CA THR A 6 -12.47 4.31 -0.78
C THR A 6 -11.13 4.11 -1.50
N ASP A 7 -10.09 4.85 -1.13
CA ASP A 7 -8.76 4.66 -1.71
C ASP A 7 -8.14 3.30 -1.31
N PHE A 8 -8.48 2.81 -0.12
CA PHE A 8 -8.12 1.49 0.38
C PHE A 8 -8.82 0.34 -0.35
N GLU A 9 -10.15 0.41 -0.50
CA GLU A 9 -10.94 -0.57 -1.26
C GLU A 9 -10.43 -0.71 -2.70
N MET A 10 -10.02 0.40 -3.30
CA MET A 10 -9.42 0.41 -4.64
C MET A 10 -8.03 -0.25 -4.67
N THR A 11 -7.25 -0.16 -3.60
CA THR A 11 -5.95 -0.87 -3.52
C THR A 11 -6.17 -2.38 -3.38
N LEU A 12 -7.16 -2.81 -2.60
CA LEU A 12 -7.55 -4.22 -2.53
C LEU A 12 -8.00 -4.76 -3.88
N LYS A 13 -8.83 -4.00 -4.62
CA LYS A 13 -9.24 -4.33 -5.99
C LYS A 13 -8.04 -4.49 -6.93
N PHE A 14 -7.04 -3.61 -6.81
CA PHE A 14 -5.79 -3.76 -7.58
C PHE A 14 -5.06 -5.05 -7.22
N CYS A 15 -4.87 -5.35 -5.93
CA CYS A 15 -4.19 -6.57 -5.51
C CYS A 15 -4.94 -7.84 -5.97
N THR A 16 -6.27 -7.82 -5.97
CA THR A 16 -7.08 -8.90 -6.55
C THR A 16 -6.85 -9.02 -8.05
N ALA A 17 -6.95 -7.93 -8.81
CA ALA A 17 -6.72 -7.96 -10.26
C ALA A 17 -5.29 -8.37 -10.63
N LEU A 18 -4.29 -7.93 -9.87
CA LEU A 18 -2.90 -8.34 -10.02
C LEU A 18 -2.75 -9.84 -9.74
N LYS A 19 -3.38 -10.36 -8.69
CA LYS A 19 -3.37 -11.79 -8.38
C LYS A 19 -4.02 -12.60 -9.49
N ASP A 20 -5.18 -12.18 -9.99
CA ASP A 20 -5.90 -12.86 -11.07
C ASP A 20 -5.05 -12.89 -12.34
N CYS A 21 -4.43 -11.77 -12.71
CA CYS A 21 -3.48 -11.69 -13.82
C CYS A 21 -2.31 -12.65 -13.62
N LEU A 22 -1.64 -12.63 -12.46
CA LEU A 22 -0.51 -13.51 -12.15
C LEU A 22 -0.88 -15.00 -12.11
N GLN A 23 -2.12 -15.34 -11.77
CA GLN A 23 -2.60 -16.74 -11.79
C GLN A 23 -2.66 -17.33 -13.20
N HIS A 24 -2.64 -16.49 -14.24
CA HIS A 24 -2.59 -16.94 -15.64
C HIS A 24 -1.14 -17.21 -16.10
N ALA A 25 -0.13 -16.64 -15.43
CA ALA A 25 1.28 -16.84 -15.79
C ALA A 25 1.75 -18.32 -15.76
N PRO A 26 1.31 -19.18 -14.81
CA PRO A 26 1.62 -20.62 -14.84
C PRO A 26 1.10 -21.33 -16.10
N HIS A 27 -0.04 -20.91 -16.65
CA HIS A 27 -0.55 -21.50 -17.90
C HIS A 27 0.37 -21.16 -19.07
N ASN A 28 0.84 -19.91 -19.15
CA ASN A 28 1.82 -19.49 -20.16
C ASN A 28 3.17 -20.21 -19.97
N HIS A 29 3.59 -20.43 -18.72
CA HIS A 29 4.80 -21.20 -18.41
C HIS A 29 4.72 -22.64 -18.94
N GLY A 30 3.54 -23.28 -18.91
CA GLY A 30 3.36 -24.62 -19.48
C GLY A 30 3.57 -24.67 -21.01
N ILE A 31 3.25 -23.59 -21.74
CA ILE A 31 3.44 -23.51 -23.19
C ILE A 31 4.94 -23.44 -23.53
N ILE A 32 5.69 -22.59 -22.82
CA ILE A 32 7.14 -22.45 -23.05
C ILE A 32 7.94 -23.64 -22.54
N GLU A 33 7.53 -24.28 -21.43
CA GLU A 33 8.10 -25.56 -20.99
C GLU A 33 7.86 -26.67 -22.01
N SER A 34 6.69 -26.69 -22.65
CA SER A 34 6.40 -27.64 -23.74
C SER A 34 7.33 -27.42 -24.95
N ALA A 35 7.64 -26.17 -25.30
CA ALA A 35 8.61 -25.85 -26.34
C ALA A 35 10.02 -26.36 -25.97
N LEU A 36 10.45 -26.17 -24.72
CA LEU A 36 11.74 -26.65 -24.22
C LEU A 36 11.82 -28.19 -24.24
N ILE A 37 10.76 -28.90 -23.81
CA ILE A 37 10.71 -30.37 -23.83
C ILE A 37 10.78 -30.90 -25.26
N CYS A 38 10.03 -30.30 -26.20
CA CYS A 38 10.07 -30.71 -27.61
C CYS A 38 11.49 -30.59 -28.19
N TYR A 39 12.27 -29.60 -27.73
CA TYR A 39 13.66 -29.39 -28.12
C TYR A 39 14.65 -30.33 -27.40
N ASP A 40 14.47 -30.61 -26.11
CA ASP A 40 15.37 -31.50 -25.35
C ASP A 40 15.30 -32.98 -25.82
N GLU A 41 14.16 -33.38 -26.38
CA GLU A 41 13.97 -34.68 -27.05
C GLU A 41 14.74 -34.77 -28.39
N GLU A 42 15.17 -33.64 -28.94
CA GLU A 42 15.82 -33.49 -30.24
C GLU A 42 17.33 -33.87 -30.22
N ASP A 43 18.03 -33.59 -29.11
CA ASP A 43 19.46 -33.93 -28.91
C ASP A 43 19.71 -35.47 -28.81
N LYS A 44 18.64 -36.29 -28.83
CA LYS A 44 18.66 -37.75 -28.60
C LYS A 44 18.23 -38.61 -29.81
N LEU A 45 17.87 -38.02 -30.96
CA LEU A 45 17.20 -38.74 -32.06
C LEU A 45 17.87 -38.57 -33.44
N GLU A 46 17.58 -39.49 -34.36
CA GLU A 46 18.08 -39.50 -35.75
C GLU A 46 17.70 -38.24 -36.55
N VAL A 47 18.53 -37.88 -37.55
CA VAL A 47 18.49 -36.63 -38.35
C VAL A 47 17.10 -36.24 -38.88
N GLY A 48 16.23 -37.20 -39.23
CA GLY A 48 14.87 -36.92 -39.74
C GLY A 48 13.84 -36.57 -38.65
N THR A 49 14.11 -36.89 -37.38
CA THR A 49 13.24 -36.57 -36.23
C THR A 49 13.56 -35.19 -35.65
N VAL A 50 14.81 -34.73 -35.86
CA VAL A 50 15.33 -33.42 -35.44
C VAL A 50 14.60 -32.26 -36.12
N GLU A 51 14.29 -32.37 -37.41
CA GLU A 51 13.57 -31.30 -38.14
C GLU A 51 12.09 -31.19 -37.72
N LYS A 52 11.45 -32.31 -37.37
CA LYS A 52 10.04 -32.33 -36.96
C LYS A 52 9.83 -31.73 -35.56
N ASN A 53 10.74 -32.03 -34.63
CA ASN A 53 10.66 -31.53 -33.27
C ASN A 53 10.95 -30.02 -33.19
N SER A 54 11.80 -29.49 -34.08
CA SER A 54 12.22 -28.09 -34.06
C SER A 54 11.12 -27.20 -34.62
N VAL A 55 10.43 -27.68 -35.66
CA VAL A 55 9.19 -27.07 -36.15
C VAL A 55 8.14 -27.00 -35.03
N LYS A 56 7.97 -28.08 -34.26
CA LYS A 56 7.01 -28.12 -33.15
C LYS A 56 7.41 -27.17 -32.01
N ALA A 57 8.69 -27.12 -31.64
CA ALA A 57 9.19 -26.20 -30.63
C ALA A 57 8.98 -24.72 -31.05
N LEU A 58 9.24 -24.39 -32.32
CA LEU A 58 8.97 -23.05 -32.86
C LEU A 58 7.47 -22.71 -32.89
N GLU A 59 6.60 -23.67 -33.18
CA GLU A 59 5.15 -23.48 -33.11
C GLU A 59 4.68 -23.18 -31.67
N GLU A 60 5.18 -23.93 -30.70
CA GLU A 60 4.92 -23.69 -29.28
C GLU A 60 5.44 -22.33 -28.82
N LEU A 61 6.65 -21.91 -29.27
CA LEU A 61 7.18 -20.56 -28.99
C LEU A 61 6.32 -19.44 -29.58
N ARG A 62 5.78 -19.61 -30.80
CA ARG A 62 4.84 -18.65 -31.40
C ARG A 62 3.54 -18.58 -30.60
N ARG A 63 3.02 -19.73 -30.14
CA ARG A 63 1.83 -19.78 -29.29
C ARG A 63 2.07 -19.09 -27.95
N PHE A 64 3.22 -19.35 -27.32
CA PHE A 64 3.64 -18.66 -26.10
C PHE A 64 3.68 -17.15 -26.31
N LYS A 65 4.36 -16.67 -27.36
CA LYS A 65 4.48 -15.25 -27.67
C LYS A 65 3.10 -14.57 -27.76
N ALA A 66 2.16 -15.16 -28.50
CA ALA A 66 0.82 -14.60 -28.67
C ALA A 66 0.04 -14.47 -27.34
N VAL A 67 0.12 -15.48 -26.47
CA VAL A 67 -0.56 -15.45 -25.16
C VAL A 67 0.15 -14.54 -24.17
N GLU A 68 1.48 -14.51 -24.21
CA GLU A 68 2.31 -13.72 -23.30
C GLU A 68 2.25 -12.22 -23.62
N GLU A 69 2.11 -11.81 -24.88
CA GLU A 69 1.89 -10.41 -25.26
C GLU A 69 0.59 -9.85 -24.66
N LEU A 70 -0.50 -10.63 -24.67
CA LEU A 70 -1.77 -10.26 -24.04
C LEU A 70 -1.62 -10.10 -22.53
N PHE A 71 -0.92 -11.03 -21.88
CA PHE A 71 -0.61 -10.95 -20.45
C PHE A 71 0.20 -9.69 -20.12
N VAL A 72 1.24 -9.38 -20.90
CA VAL A 72 2.09 -8.20 -20.67
C VAL A 72 1.29 -6.92 -20.83
N GLU A 73 0.38 -6.83 -21.80
CA GLU A 73 -0.49 -5.66 -21.97
C GLU A 73 -1.38 -5.43 -20.74
N GLU A 74 -2.11 -6.46 -20.30
CA GLU A 74 -2.96 -6.42 -19.11
C GLU A 74 -2.14 -6.04 -17.86
N PHE A 75 -0.98 -6.67 -17.69
CA PHE A 75 -0.08 -6.40 -16.57
C PHE A 75 0.43 -4.95 -16.55
N LEU A 76 0.79 -4.40 -17.71
CA LEU A 76 1.26 -3.02 -17.83
C LEU A 76 0.13 -2.02 -17.54
N GLU A 77 -1.10 -2.33 -17.94
CA GLU A 77 -2.26 -1.52 -17.60
C GLU A 77 -2.51 -1.51 -16.09
N LEU A 78 -2.49 -2.68 -15.45
CA LEU A 78 -2.59 -2.84 -14.00
C LEU A 78 -1.49 -2.05 -13.27
N LYS A 79 -0.24 -2.17 -13.71
CA LYS A 79 0.89 -1.39 -13.18
C LYS A 79 0.63 0.12 -13.28
N ARG A 80 0.17 0.61 -14.43
CA ARG A 80 -0.09 2.05 -14.65
C ARG A 80 -1.23 2.55 -13.77
N MET A 81 -2.27 1.75 -13.60
CA MET A 81 -3.39 2.06 -12.69
C MET A 81 -2.91 2.13 -11.24
N ALA A 82 -2.12 1.16 -10.78
CA ALA A 82 -1.55 1.16 -9.44
C ALA A 82 -0.64 2.35 -9.20
N HIS A 83 0.23 2.69 -10.16
CA HIS A 83 1.15 3.82 -10.03
C HIS A 83 0.40 5.14 -9.82
N ARG A 84 -0.58 5.44 -10.69
CA ARG A 84 -1.42 6.65 -10.55
C ARG A 84 -2.17 6.68 -9.23
N ARG A 85 -2.62 5.52 -8.76
CA ARG A 85 -3.34 5.40 -7.49
C ARG A 85 -2.43 5.66 -6.29
N TYR A 86 -1.22 5.11 -6.33
CA TYR A 86 -0.21 5.30 -5.31
C TYR A 86 0.15 6.77 -5.15
N GLU A 87 0.44 7.47 -6.24
CA GLU A 87 0.74 8.91 -6.22
C GLU A 87 -0.42 9.73 -5.64
N SER A 88 -1.64 9.47 -6.09
CA SER A 88 -2.84 10.14 -5.57
C SER A 88 -3.04 9.90 -4.07
N MET A 89 -2.87 8.66 -3.60
CA MET A 89 -3.02 8.31 -2.19
C MET A 89 -1.94 9.00 -1.35
N GLN A 90 -0.68 8.95 -1.77
CA GLN A 90 0.43 9.58 -1.06
C GLN A 90 0.21 11.07 -0.86
N GLY A 91 -0.23 11.78 -1.91
CA GLY A 91 -0.53 13.21 -1.83
C GLY A 91 -1.63 13.53 -0.81
N LYS A 92 -2.74 12.79 -0.84
CA LYS A 92 -3.85 12.97 0.12
C LYS A 92 -3.42 12.68 1.56
N VAL A 93 -2.67 11.60 1.76
CA VAL A 93 -2.17 11.19 3.08
C VAL A 93 -1.21 12.23 3.65
N HIS A 94 -0.28 12.76 2.85
CA HIS A 94 0.62 13.84 3.25
C HIS A 94 -0.13 15.12 3.60
N ALA A 95 -1.07 15.54 2.75
CA ALA A 95 -1.89 16.71 3.01
C ALA A 95 -2.68 16.57 4.33
N TRP A 96 -3.21 15.38 4.60
CA TRP A 96 -3.97 15.11 5.82
C TRP A 96 -3.09 15.05 7.08
N LYS A 97 -1.89 14.46 6.97
CA LYS A 97 -0.88 14.47 8.04
C LYS A 97 -0.54 15.90 8.43
N LYS A 98 -0.20 16.75 7.46
CA LYS A 98 0.11 18.18 7.68
C LYS A 98 -1.05 18.93 8.34
N LYS A 99 -2.29 18.63 7.94
CA LYS A 99 -3.51 19.22 8.54
C LYS A 99 -3.68 18.81 10.01
N LEU A 100 -3.43 17.53 10.32
CA LEU A 100 -3.51 17.02 11.70
C LEU A 100 -2.39 17.59 12.58
N GLU A 101 -1.16 17.66 12.08
CA GLU A 101 -0.02 18.26 12.78
C GLU A 101 -0.30 19.71 13.16
N LYS A 102 -0.76 20.51 12.19
CA LYS A 102 -1.14 21.91 12.42
C LYS A 102 -2.25 22.04 13.47
N ASN A 103 -3.25 21.15 13.43
CA ASN A 103 -4.32 21.15 14.42
C ASN A 103 -3.79 20.85 15.82
N VAL A 104 -2.94 19.84 15.99
CA VAL A 104 -2.34 19.46 17.28
C VAL A 104 -1.48 20.60 17.83
N GLU A 105 -0.63 21.21 17.01
CA GLU A 105 0.26 22.31 17.40
C GLU A 105 -0.50 23.58 17.81
N SER A 106 -1.52 23.97 17.03
CA SER A 106 -2.41 25.09 17.36
C SER A 106 -3.15 24.88 18.70
N TRP A 107 -3.34 23.62 19.06
CA TRP A 107 -4.00 23.25 20.30
C TRP A 107 -3.06 23.27 21.49
N GLU A 108 -1.82 22.83 21.33
CA GLU A 108 -0.81 22.88 22.39
C GLU A 108 -0.50 24.31 22.80
N THR A 109 -0.43 25.22 21.83
CA THR A 109 -0.30 26.67 22.08
C THR A 109 -1.53 27.22 22.81
N ARG A 110 -2.76 26.91 22.35
CA ARG A 110 -3.99 27.34 23.02
C ARG A 110 -4.17 26.76 24.43
N ARG A 111 -3.69 25.53 24.67
CA ARG A 111 -3.72 24.87 25.98
C ARG A 111 -2.81 25.58 26.97
N ARG A 112 -1.58 25.94 26.57
CA ARG A 112 -0.66 26.68 27.46
C ARG A 112 -1.32 27.95 27.96
N LEU A 113 -1.89 28.73 27.05
CA LEU A 113 -2.64 29.95 27.38
C LEU A 113 -3.83 29.67 28.33
N SER A 114 -4.62 28.64 28.04
CA SER A 114 -5.78 28.30 28.87
C SER A 114 -5.42 27.79 30.27
N ILE A 115 -4.33 27.03 30.41
CA ILE A 115 -3.86 26.52 31.72
C ILE A 115 -3.30 27.67 32.54
N THR A 116 -2.49 28.55 31.95
CA THR A 116 -1.97 29.74 32.63
C THR A 116 -3.11 30.61 33.16
N LEU A 117 -4.15 30.86 32.34
CA LEU A 117 -5.34 31.61 32.76
C LEU A 117 -6.12 30.89 33.88
N PHE A 118 -6.29 29.58 33.77
CA PHE A 118 -7.02 28.80 34.78
C PHE A 118 -6.30 28.77 36.13
N VAL A 119 -4.98 28.57 36.14
CA VAL A 119 -4.16 28.59 37.35
C VAL A 119 -4.18 29.98 37.99
N ALA A 120 -4.05 31.06 37.20
CA ALA A 120 -4.15 32.42 37.70
C ALA A 120 -5.51 32.72 38.34
N ALA A 121 -6.62 32.32 37.68
CA ALA A 121 -7.97 32.47 38.22
C ALA A 121 -8.18 31.65 39.50
N PHE A 122 -7.65 30.43 39.57
CA PHE A 122 -7.73 29.59 40.76
C PHE A 122 -6.97 30.19 41.94
N ILE A 123 -5.76 30.72 41.72
CA ILE A 123 -4.99 31.41 42.75
C ILE A 123 -5.77 32.63 43.27
N LEU A 124 -6.33 33.45 42.37
CA LEU A 124 -7.16 34.60 42.77
C LEU A 124 -8.36 34.17 43.63
N LEU A 125 -9.09 33.14 43.20
CA LEU A 125 -10.22 32.60 43.98
C LEU A 125 -9.80 32.15 45.38
N VAL A 126 -8.64 31.47 45.53
CA VAL A 126 -8.10 31.08 46.84
C VAL A 126 -7.77 32.30 47.70
N VAL A 127 -7.12 33.33 47.13
CA VAL A 127 -6.81 34.57 47.87
C VAL A 127 -8.09 35.26 48.33
N PHE A 128 -9.10 35.41 47.46
CA PHE A 128 -10.38 36.01 47.83
C PHE A 128 -11.14 35.19 48.89
N SER A 129 -11.08 33.85 48.82
CA SER A 129 -11.74 32.98 49.79
C SER A 129 -11.18 33.12 51.21
N VAL A 130 -9.89 33.43 51.37
CA VAL A 130 -9.26 33.65 52.68
C VAL A 130 -9.65 35.00 53.29
N VAL A 131 -9.85 36.05 52.48
CA VAL A 131 -10.22 37.39 52.95
C VAL A 131 -11.67 37.44 53.48
N GLU A 132 -12.57 36.59 52.95
CA GLU A 132 -13.99 36.60 53.31
C GLU A 132 -14.31 35.92 54.66
N LEU A 133 -13.45 35.02 55.15
CA LEU A 133 -13.62 34.37 56.47
C LEU A 133 -13.54 35.37 57.65
N ILE A 134 -13.02 36.58 57.38
CA ILE A 134 -12.78 37.61 58.40
C ILE A 134 -13.97 38.60 58.50
N ILE A 135 -14.84 38.71 57.49
CA ILE A 135 -15.71 39.92 57.36
C ILE A 135 -17.24 39.66 57.38
N PHE A 136 -17.81 38.52 56.92
CA PHE A 136 -19.29 38.41 56.84
C PHE A 136 -19.92 37.04 57.19
N ALA A 137 -20.82 37.04 58.17
CA ALA A 137 -21.76 35.95 58.45
C ALA A 137 -23.02 36.07 57.57
N LYS A 138 -23.41 34.97 56.91
CA LYS A 138 -24.73 34.59 56.35
C LYS A 138 -25.15 34.85 54.87
N PRO A 139 -24.62 35.76 54.02
CA PRO A 139 -25.09 35.85 52.61
C PRO A 139 -24.27 34.98 51.61
N VAL A 140 -23.58 33.95 52.11
CA VAL A 140 -22.48 33.30 51.38
C VAL A 140 -22.96 32.22 50.39
N ILE A 141 -24.06 31.52 50.68
CA ILE A 141 -24.48 30.32 49.91
C ILE A 141 -25.01 30.69 48.51
N THR A 142 -25.77 31.78 48.39
CA THR A 142 -26.35 32.23 47.12
C THR A 142 -25.30 32.87 46.20
N ALA A 143 -24.33 33.59 46.77
CA ALA A 143 -23.19 34.15 46.04
C ALA A 143 -22.30 33.03 45.48
N LEU A 144 -21.96 32.03 46.31
CA LEU A 144 -21.16 30.87 45.89
C LEU A 144 -21.83 30.05 44.78
N ALA A 145 -23.15 29.84 44.83
CA ALA A 145 -23.87 29.11 43.78
C ALA A 145 -23.81 29.84 42.41
N SER A 146 -23.87 31.18 42.40
CA SER A 146 -23.73 31.97 41.17
C SER A 146 -22.30 31.96 40.61
N VAL A 147 -21.30 31.96 41.50
CA VAL A 147 -19.88 31.89 41.11
C VAL A 147 -19.53 30.50 40.57
N LEU A 148 -20.02 29.43 41.21
CA LEU A 148 -19.81 28.06 40.75
C LEU A 148 -20.44 27.79 39.39
N THR A 149 -21.64 28.31 39.11
CA THR A 149 -22.26 28.19 37.77
C THR A 149 -21.49 28.94 36.69
N SER A 150 -20.89 30.09 37.01
CA SER A 150 -19.99 30.81 36.09
C SER A 150 -18.67 30.04 35.80
N ALA A 151 -18.22 29.18 36.72
CA ALA A 151 -17.02 28.37 36.58
C ALA A 151 -17.24 27.02 35.85
N ILE A 152 -18.48 26.53 35.76
CA ILE A 152 -18.83 25.26 35.07
C ILE A 152 -18.65 25.37 33.54
N VAL A 153 -19.02 26.51 32.94
CA VAL A 153 -18.95 26.72 31.48
C VAL A 153 -17.50 26.62 30.94
N PRO A 154 -16.47 27.22 31.59
CA PRO A 154 -15.07 26.99 31.25
C PRO A 154 -14.62 25.52 31.32
N VAL A 155 -15.11 24.76 32.31
CA VAL A 155 -14.74 23.34 32.53
C VAL A 155 -15.37 22.45 31.46
N GLU A 156 -16.64 22.64 31.13
CA GLU A 156 -17.31 21.91 30.03
C GLU A 156 -16.65 22.20 28.68
N THR A 157 -16.32 23.47 28.45
CA THR A 157 -15.58 23.91 27.26
C THR A 157 -14.17 23.30 27.22
N TRP A 158 -13.52 23.06 28.37
CA TRP A 158 -12.22 22.39 28.46
C TRP A 158 -12.32 20.88 28.24
N CYS A 159 -13.33 20.22 28.80
CA CYS A 159 -13.58 18.78 28.61
C CYS A 159 -13.89 18.43 27.15
N SER A 160 -14.81 19.16 26.49
CA SER A 160 -15.14 18.97 25.07
C SER A 160 -13.91 19.12 24.16
N LYS A 161 -13.06 20.09 24.50
CA LYS A 161 -11.78 20.38 23.90
C LYS A 161 -10.77 19.23 24.09
N CYS A 162 -10.59 18.74 25.32
CA CYS A 162 -9.74 17.59 25.64
C CYS A 162 -10.18 16.31 24.91
N TRP A 163 -11.48 16.09 24.77
CA TRP A 163 -12.05 14.98 24.00
C TRP A 163 -11.68 15.08 22.50
N LYS A 164 -11.83 16.27 21.90
CA LYS A 164 -11.45 16.52 20.50
C LYS A 164 -9.97 16.22 20.25
N ARG A 165 -9.07 16.57 21.18
CA ARG A 165 -7.64 16.23 21.12
C ARG A 165 -7.42 14.72 21.09
N ASN A 166 -8.06 13.98 21.99
CA ASN A 166 -7.87 12.54 22.03
C ASN A 166 -8.30 11.91 20.70
N LYS A 167 -9.41 12.40 20.13
CA LYS A 167 -9.88 12.00 18.80
C LYS A 167 -8.89 12.33 17.68
N GLU A 168 -8.25 13.50 17.69
CA GLU A 168 -7.22 13.88 16.70
C GLU A 168 -5.93 13.06 16.86
N LYS A 169 -5.48 12.80 18.08
CA LYS A 169 -4.33 11.92 18.36
C LYS A 169 -4.60 10.48 17.92
N ILE A 170 -5.81 9.95 18.18
CA ILE A 170 -6.23 8.62 17.68
C ILE A 170 -6.23 8.59 16.15
N LYS A 171 -6.73 9.64 15.49
CA LYS A 171 -6.68 9.74 14.02
C LYS A 171 -5.25 9.77 13.49
N MET A 172 -4.35 10.50 14.15
CA MET A 172 -2.95 10.58 13.76
C MET A 172 -2.22 9.25 13.95
N LYS A 173 -2.46 8.53 15.07
CA LYS A 173 -1.96 7.16 15.26
C LYS A 173 -2.45 6.22 14.16
N LYS A 174 -3.75 6.25 13.84
CA LYS A 174 -4.32 5.46 12.73
C LYS A 174 -3.67 5.81 11.40
N LEU A 175 -3.46 7.09 11.11
CA LEU A 175 -2.80 7.54 9.89
C LEU A 175 -1.34 7.06 9.79
N THR A 176 -0.60 7.07 10.90
CA THR A 176 0.78 6.58 10.93
C THR A 176 0.85 5.08 10.64
N ILE A 177 -0.06 4.29 11.21
CA ILE A 177 -0.16 2.84 10.94
C ILE A 177 -0.46 2.61 9.46
N ILE A 178 -1.46 3.31 8.94
CA ILE A 178 -1.83 3.33 7.53
C ILE A 178 -0.63 3.64 6.62
N MET A 179 0.12 4.70 6.93
CA MET A 179 1.30 5.12 6.15
C MET A 179 2.40 4.08 6.19
N TYR A 180 2.59 3.44 7.34
CA TYR A 180 3.60 2.40 7.52
C TYR A 180 3.27 1.14 6.71
N ILE A 181 2.05 0.63 6.85
CA ILE A 181 1.61 -0.58 6.12
C ILE A 181 1.58 -0.31 4.62
N TYR A 182 0.98 0.80 4.19
CA TYR A 182 0.89 1.14 2.78
C TYR A 182 2.26 1.45 2.18
N GLY A 183 3.09 2.24 2.86
CA GLY A 183 4.40 2.62 2.37
C GLY A 183 5.33 1.42 2.20
N SER A 184 5.46 0.59 3.24
CA SER A 184 6.35 -0.58 3.21
C SER A 184 5.92 -1.58 2.13
N SER A 185 4.67 -2.03 2.18
CA SER A 185 4.22 -3.08 1.25
C SER A 185 4.05 -2.60 -0.19
N ALA A 186 3.62 -1.36 -0.41
CA ALA A 186 3.53 -0.84 -1.78
C ALA A 186 4.91 -0.71 -2.42
N THR A 187 5.95 -0.36 -1.66
CA THR A 187 7.33 -0.32 -2.21
C THR A 187 7.85 -1.71 -2.60
N THR A 188 7.59 -2.74 -1.78
CA THR A 188 7.98 -4.13 -2.09
C THR A 188 7.23 -4.66 -3.30
N ILE A 189 5.90 -4.53 -3.34
CA ILE A 189 5.08 -4.98 -4.48
C ILE A 189 5.51 -4.24 -5.75
N TRP A 190 5.74 -2.92 -5.67
CA TRP A 190 6.20 -2.13 -6.80
C TRP A 190 7.55 -2.60 -7.32
N MET A 191 8.51 -2.87 -6.44
CA MET A 191 9.82 -3.40 -6.82
C MET A 191 9.69 -4.72 -7.57
N HIS A 192 8.89 -5.66 -7.05
CA HIS A 192 8.67 -6.95 -7.71
C HIS A 192 7.94 -6.82 -9.04
N VAL A 193 6.98 -5.90 -9.15
CA VAL A 193 6.27 -5.60 -10.41
C VAL A 193 7.25 -5.08 -11.46
N GLN A 194 8.18 -4.19 -11.10
CA GLN A 194 9.22 -3.70 -12.02
C GLN A 194 10.19 -4.82 -12.43
N GLN A 195 10.62 -5.65 -11.49
CA GLN A 195 11.49 -6.79 -11.78
C GLN A 195 10.81 -7.79 -12.71
N LEU A 196 9.53 -8.08 -12.49
CA LEU A 196 8.76 -8.99 -13.33
C LEU A 196 8.66 -8.45 -14.76
N GLU A 197 8.37 -7.16 -14.94
CA GLU A 197 8.34 -6.53 -16.27
C GLU A 197 9.65 -6.68 -17.02
N ILE A 198 10.77 -6.34 -16.36
CA ILE A 198 12.11 -6.42 -16.99
C ILE A 198 12.41 -7.86 -17.42
N LYS A 199 12.15 -8.82 -16.53
CA LYS A 199 12.41 -10.25 -16.80
C LYS A 199 11.51 -10.79 -17.91
N LYS A 200 10.21 -10.46 -17.91
CA LYS A 200 9.26 -10.86 -18.95
C LYS A 200 9.60 -10.26 -20.32
N LYS A 201 9.96 -8.98 -20.38
CA LYS A 201 10.45 -8.34 -21.62
C LYS A 201 11.71 -9.02 -22.15
N SER A 202 12.65 -9.34 -21.27
CA SER A 202 13.87 -10.05 -21.64
C SER A 202 13.59 -11.46 -22.19
N LEU A 203 12.66 -12.19 -21.56
CA LEU A 203 12.21 -13.52 -22.02
C LEU A 203 11.53 -13.43 -23.39
N LEU A 204 10.58 -12.50 -23.57
CA LEU A 204 9.90 -12.28 -24.84
C LEU A 204 10.87 -11.90 -25.95
N HIS A 205 11.89 -11.09 -25.65
CA HIS A 205 12.93 -10.75 -26.62
C HIS A 205 13.69 -12.00 -27.09
N SER A 206 14.03 -12.94 -26.20
CA SER A 206 14.68 -14.19 -26.60
C SER A 206 13.77 -15.05 -27.47
N VAL A 207 12.48 -15.14 -27.12
CA VAL A 207 11.49 -15.87 -27.92
C VAL A 207 11.36 -15.25 -29.30
N ASP A 208 11.24 -13.92 -29.39
CA ASP A 208 11.13 -13.21 -30.66
C ASP A 208 12.36 -13.41 -31.54
N TYR A 209 13.54 -13.34 -30.93
CA TYR A 209 14.81 -13.56 -31.58
C TYR A 209 14.92 -14.98 -32.18
N VAL A 210 14.50 -16.01 -31.43
CA VAL A 210 14.47 -17.40 -31.92
C VAL A 210 13.45 -17.59 -33.05
N VAL A 211 12.27 -16.99 -32.92
CA VAL A 211 11.16 -17.15 -33.88
C VAL A 211 11.43 -16.41 -35.19
N THR A 212 12.08 -15.25 -35.15
CA THR A 212 12.19 -14.31 -36.28
C THR A 212 13.56 -14.36 -36.95
N GLU A 213 14.65 -14.43 -36.19
CA GLU A 213 16.01 -14.23 -36.72
C GLU A 213 16.76 -15.54 -37.02
N GLY A 214 16.18 -16.71 -36.72
CA GLY A 214 16.77 -18.00 -37.09
C GLY A 214 18.14 -18.26 -36.46
N TYR A 215 18.31 -17.84 -35.20
CA TYR A 215 19.52 -18.09 -34.43
C TYR A 215 19.84 -19.59 -34.32
N THR A 216 21.03 -19.95 -33.83
CA THR A 216 21.29 -21.33 -33.42
C THR A 216 20.24 -21.71 -32.37
N LEU A 217 19.27 -22.53 -32.77
CA LEU A 217 18.08 -22.90 -31.98
C LEU A 217 18.47 -23.32 -30.57
N LYS A 218 19.59 -24.03 -30.43
CA LYS A 218 20.21 -24.42 -29.16
C LYS A 218 20.48 -23.25 -28.22
N VAL A 219 21.25 -22.26 -28.68
CA VAL A 219 21.66 -21.12 -27.84
C VAL A 219 20.44 -20.27 -27.48
N GLY A 220 19.48 -20.15 -28.40
CA GLY A 220 18.23 -19.46 -28.13
C GLY A 220 17.35 -20.17 -27.09
N MET A 221 17.22 -21.49 -27.19
CA MET A 221 16.47 -22.29 -26.21
C MET A 221 17.13 -22.32 -24.83
N ASP A 222 18.46 -22.36 -24.78
CA ASP A 222 19.22 -22.27 -23.53
C ASP A 222 18.99 -20.91 -22.83
N ASP A 223 19.05 -19.81 -23.57
CA ASP A 223 18.77 -18.46 -23.06
C ASP A 223 17.30 -18.31 -22.60
N ILE A 224 16.35 -18.87 -23.35
CA ILE A 224 14.94 -18.92 -22.95
C ILE A 224 14.76 -19.68 -21.62
N ASN A 225 15.40 -20.84 -21.49
CA ASN A 225 15.33 -21.66 -20.28
C ASN A 225 15.94 -20.93 -19.06
N GLU A 226 17.08 -20.26 -19.24
CA GLU A 226 17.70 -19.46 -18.19
C GLU A 226 16.78 -18.33 -17.73
N LYS A 227 16.21 -17.56 -18.67
CA LYS A 227 15.31 -16.45 -18.34
C LYS A 227 14.00 -16.91 -17.72
N LEU A 228 13.46 -18.05 -18.15
CA LEU A 228 12.26 -18.64 -17.54
C LEU A 228 12.48 -18.97 -16.06
N LYS A 229 13.64 -19.56 -15.71
CA LYS A 229 14.03 -19.84 -14.32
C LYS A 229 14.11 -18.59 -13.46
N LEU A 230 14.35 -17.41 -14.05
CA LEU A 230 14.36 -16.13 -13.33
C LEU A 230 12.96 -15.51 -13.15
N VAL A 231 12.03 -15.78 -14.06
CA VAL A 231 10.65 -15.28 -14.04
C VAL A 231 9.80 -16.02 -13.01
N THR A 232 9.85 -17.36 -13.02
CA THR A 232 9.04 -18.22 -12.13
C THR A 232 9.11 -17.84 -10.65
N PRO A 233 10.29 -17.70 -10.02
CA PRO A 233 10.35 -17.32 -8.61
C PRO A 233 9.79 -15.92 -8.36
N THR A 234 9.95 -14.98 -9.31
CA THR A 234 9.42 -13.62 -9.17
C THR A 234 7.89 -13.61 -9.18
N VAL A 235 7.25 -14.42 -10.04
CA VAL A 235 5.78 -14.57 -10.03
C VAL A 235 5.30 -15.15 -8.69
N THR A 236 5.98 -16.18 -8.19
CA THR A 236 5.64 -16.82 -6.90
C THR A 236 5.80 -15.86 -5.72
N ASP A 237 6.89 -15.10 -5.68
CA ASP A 237 7.10 -14.08 -4.63
C ASP A 237 6.03 -13.00 -4.70
N LEU A 238 5.66 -12.53 -5.89
CA LEU A 238 4.62 -11.52 -6.07
C LEU A 238 3.24 -12.00 -5.60
N LEU A 239 2.90 -13.26 -5.89
CA LEU A 239 1.67 -13.90 -5.39
C LEU A 239 1.68 -14.00 -3.85
N ARG A 240 2.81 -14.42 -3.25
CA ARG A 240 2.97 -14.53 -1.80
C ARG A 240 2.83 -13.17 -1.11
N GLU A 241 3.54 -12.15 -1.60
CA GLU A 241 3.49 -10.79 -1.06
C GLU A 241 2.08 -10.19 -1.16
N THR A 242 1.39 -10.43 -2.28
CA THR A 242 0.00 -9.95 -2.48
C THR A 242 -0.97 -10.61 -1.51
N ASP A 243 -0.79 -11.90 -1.20
CA ASP A 243 -1.60 -12.63 -0.22
C ASP A 243 -1.29 -12.22 1.23
N GLU A 244 -0.01 -12.05 1.58
CA GLU A 244 0.40 -11.56 2.89
C GLU A 244 -0.13 -10.15 3.16
N TRP A 245 -0.05 -9.28 2.15
CA TRP A 245 -0.59 -7.92 2.21
C TRP A 245 -2.11 -7.92 2.45
N SER A 246 -2.83 -8.71 1.66
CA SER A 246 -4.29 -8.86 1.81
C SER A 246 -4.68 -9.38 3.19
N ARG A 247 -3.85 -10.24 3.81
CA ARG A 247 -4.08 -10.77 5.15
C ARG A 247 -3.83 -9.74 6.24
N LYS A 248 -2.67 -9.07 6.23
CA LYS A 248 -2.31 -8.01 7.21
C LYS A 248 -3.41 -6.95 7.31
N PHE A 249 -4.02 -6.62 6.17
CA PHE A 249 -5.09 -5.64 6.11
C PHE A 249 -6.47 -6.10 6.59
N ARG A 250 -6.75 -7.40 6.71
CA ARG A 250 -8.04 -7.89 7.24
C ARG A 250 -8.05 -7.99 8.76
N THR A 251 -6.89 -8.08 9.39
CA THR A 251 -6.73 -8.30 10.83
C THR A 251 -6.58 -7.02 11.66
N ASP A 252 -6.28 -5.88 11.03
CA ASP A 252 -5.99 -4.59 11.69
C ASP A 252 -6.97 -3.46 11.29
#